data_AF-A0A2D6XKT1-F1
#
_entry.id   AF-A0A2D6XKT1-F1
#
_cell.length_a   1.000
_cell.length_b   1.000
_cell.length_c   1.000
_cell.angle_alpha   90.00
_cell.angle_beta   90.00
_cell.angle_gamma   90.00
#
_symmetry.space_group_name_H-M   'P 1'
#
loop_
_entity.id
_entity.type
_entity.pdbx_description
1 polymer ?
#
loop_
_entity_poly.entity_id
_entity_poly.type
_entity_poly.pdbx_seq_one_letter_code
_entity_poly.pdbx_strand_id
1 'polypeptide(L)'
;MKKLRKVDTMKRKKQRKDAQKALERKAASLLNHPKECCICGLQFERTKETVKTWQIIIREERVRLTCPNCWGTISEVLKNSNVKNS
;
A
#
# COMPACT_ATOMS: atom_id res chain seq x y z
N MET A 1 -38.91 16.51 -10.36
CA MET A 1 -37.78 17.11 -9.59
C MET A 1 -36.86 16.00 -9.09
N LYS A 2 -35.57 15.99 -9.47
CA LYS A 2 -34.58 15.04 -8.92
C LYS A 2 -34.26 15.46 -7.48
N LYS A 3 -34.58 14.62 -6.49
CA LYS A 3 -34.20 14.86 -5.08
C LYS A 3 -32.68 14.94 -4.97
N LEU A 4 -32.13 16.10 -4.65
CA LEU A 4 -30.71 16.24 -4.29
C LEU A 4 -30.47 15.41 -3.03
N ARG A 5 -29.56 14.42 -3.12
CA ARG A 5 -29.16 13.59 -1.97
C ARG A 5 -28.56 14.51 -0.91
N LYS A 6 -29.18 14.54 0.27
CA LYS A 6 -28.67 15.29 1.43
C LYS A 6 -27.30 14.70 1.78
N VAL A 7 -26.25 15.50 1.61
CA VAL A 7 -24.88 15.08 1.95
C VAL A 7 -24.76 15.07 3.47
N ASP A 8 -24.44 13.90 4.03
CA ASP A 8 -24.12 13.77 5.44
C ASP A 8 -22.69 14.30 5.71
N THR A 9 -22.60 15.58 6.02
CA THR A 9 -21.35 16.31 6.27
C THR A 9 -20.58 15.73 7.46
N MET A 10 -21.30 15.24 8.48
CA MET A 10 -20.71 14.63 9.68
C MET A 10 -20.05 13.29 9.36
N LYS A 11 -20.72 12.45 8.57
CA LYS A 11 -20.16 11.19 8.07
C LYS A 11 -18.89 11.42 7.25
N ARG A 12 -18.89 12.41 6.35
CA ARG A 12 -17.69 12.77 5.56
C ARG A 12 -16.53 13.25 6.44
N LYS A 13 -16.81 14.07 7.46
CA LYS A 13 -15.79 14.55 8.41
C LYS A 13 -15.18 13.38 9.20
N LYS A 14 -15.99 12.43 9.66
CA LYS A 14 -15.52 11.21 10.33
C LYS A 14 -14.66 10.36 9.41
N GLN A 15 -15.11 10.09 8.18
CA GLN A 15 -14.35 9.32 7.19
C GLN A 15 -12.98 9.94 6.87
N ARG A 16 -12.90 11.27 6.74
CA ARG A 16 -11.62 11.96 6.55
C ARG A 16 -10.68 11.77 7.73
N LYS A 17 -11.19 11.90 8.96
CA LYS A 17 -10.40 11.70 10.18
C LYS A 17 -9.92 10.26 10.32
N ASP A 18 -10.76 9.29 9.98
CA ASP A 18 -10.40 7.87 10.03
C ASP A 18 -9.36 7.51 8.95
N ALA A 19 -9.51 8.04 7.73
CA ALA A 19 -8.52 7.89 6.67
C ALA A 19 -7.17 8.54 7.04
N GLN A 20 -7.20 9.72 7.65
CA GLN A 20 -6.00 10.40 8.14
C GLN A 20 -5.28 9.58 9.22
N LYS A 21 -6.01 9.08 10.24
CA LYS A 21 -5.44 8.20 11.26
C LYS A 21 -4.86 6.90 10.68
N ALA A 22 -5.52 6.32 9.69
CA ALA A 22 -5.03 5.12 9.02
C ALA A 22 -3.75 5.40 8.23
N LEU A 23 -3.64 6.57 7.60
CA LEU A 23 -2.43 7.00 6.91
C LEU A 23 -1.29 7.25 7.90
N GLU A 24 -1.55 7.95 9.01
CA GLU A 24 -0.57 8.23 10.06
C GLU A 24 0.01 6.94 10.66
N ARG A 25 -0.84 5.95 10.97
CA ARG A 25 -0.39 4.63 11.46
C ARG A 25 0.49 3.90 10.46
N LYS A 26 0.12 3.92 9.18
CA LYS A 26 0.93 3.32 8.10
C LYS A 26 2.25 4.06 7.92
N ALA A 27 2.24 5.40 8.00
CA ALA A 27 3.44 6.23 7.88
C ALA A 27 4.42 5.98 9.03
N ALA A 28 3.94 5.80 10.27
CA ALA A 28 4.79 5.46 11.41
C ALA A 28 5.50 4.11 11.21
N SER A 29 4.83 3.13 10.57
CA SER A 29 5.44 1.83 10.28
C SER A 29 6.58 1.92 9.24
N LEU A 30 6.55 2.92 8.36
CA LEU A 30 7.60 3.16 7.36
C LEU A 30 8.92 3.68 7.94
N LEU A 31 8.94 4.11 9.21
CA LEU A 31 10.17 4.51 9.90
C LEU A 31 11.15 3.33 10.02
N ASN A 32 10.63 2.10 10.21
CA ASN A 32 11.39 0.86 10.18
C ASN A 32 11.51 0.34 8.74
N HIS A 33 12.20 1.08 7.89
CA HIS A 33 12.36 0.68 6.49
C HIS A 33 13.30 -0.53 6.38
N PRO A 34 12.90 -1.59 5.64
CA PRO A 34 13.82 -2.65 5.26
C PRO A 34 14.87 -2.11 4.29
N LYS A 35 16.11 -2.59 4.39
CA LYS A 35 17.22 -2.19 3.51
C LYS A 35 17.41 -3.12 2.31
N GLU A 36 16.58 -4.15 2.18
CA GLU A 36 16.72 -5.16 1.14
C GLU A 36 15.37 -5.69 0.68
N CYS A 37 15.34 -6.20 -0.55
CA CYS A 37 14.19 -6.88 -1.12
C CYS A 37 13.96 -8.20 -0.37
N CYS A 38 12.76 -8.43 0.14
CA CYS A 38 12.44 -9.63 0.90
C CYS A 38 12.37 -10.93 0.06
N ILE A 39 12.56 -10.84 -1.26
CA ILE A 39 12.46 -11.97 -2.20
C ILE A 39 13.82 -12.35 -2.75
N CYS A 40 14.56 -11.37 -3.28
CA CYS A 40 15.85 -11.60 -3.92
C CYS A 40 17.05 -11.09 -3.11
N GLY A 41 16.83 -10.45 -1.95
CA GLY A 41 17.92 -9.88 -1.14
C GLY A 41 18.60 -8.65 -1.74
N LEU A 42 18.06 -8.09 -2.84
CA LEU A 42 18.63 -6.91 -3.48
C LEU A 42 18.63 -5.73 -2.51
N GLN A 43 19.78 -5.10 -2.32
CA GLN A 43 19.91 -3.93 -1.45
C GLN A 43 19.13 -2.73 -2.02
N PHE A 44 18.43 -2.05 -1.13
CA PHE A 44 17.65 -0.85 -1.43
C PHE A 44 18.46 0.39 -1.12
N GLU A 45 18.81 1.13 -2.18
CA GLU A 45 19.34 2.47 -2.03
C GLU A 45 18.19 3.49 -2.08
N ARG A 46 18.21 4.50 -1.21
CA ARG A 46 17.16 5.52 -1.14
C ARG A 46 17.46 6.66 -2.12
N THR A 47 17.11 6.47 -3.38
CA THR A 47 17.10 7.52 -4.41
C THR A 47 15.66 7.91 -4.77
N LYS A 48 15.47 9.05 -5.45
CA LYS A 48 14.13 9.48 -5.88
C LYS A 48 13.46 8.47 -6.83
N GLU A 49 14.26 7.75 -7.61
CA GLU A 49 13.80 6.76 -8.59
C GLU A 49 13.43 5.44 -7.91
N THR A 50 14.24 4.97 -6.95
CA THR A 50 13.97 3.72 -6.24
C THR A 50 12.74 3.85 -5.33
N VAL A 51 12.55 4.99 -4.66
CA VAL A 51 11.35 5.26 -3.84
C VAL A 51 10.07 5.24 -4.67
N LYS A 52 10.13 5.58 -5.97
CA LYS A 52 8.98 5.55 -6.88
C LYS A 52 8.70 4.17 -7.46
N THR A 53 9.73 3.34 -7.63
CA THR A 53 9.63 2.05 -8.34
C THR A 53 9.44 0.86 -7.39
N TRP A 54 9.91 0.95 -6.16
CA TRP A 54 9.80 -0.14 -5.20
C TRP A 54 8.45 -0.17 -4.50
N GLN A 55 8.01 -1.38 -4.16
CA GLN A 55 6.72 -1.64 -3.55
C GLN A 55 6.91 -2.02 -2.08
N ILE A 56 6.20 -1.33 -1.20
CA ILE A 56 6.21 -1.59 0.25
C ILE A 56 4.85 -2.17 0.65
N ILE A 57 4.87 -3.36 1.24
CA ILE A 57 3.69 -4.06 1.74
C ILE A 57 3.77 -4.07 3.26
N ILE A 58 2.79 -3.42 3.89
CA ILE A 58 2.65 -3.42 5.35
C ILE A 58 1.55 -4.43 5.70
N ARG A 59 1.90 -5.48 6.44
CA ARG A 59 0.94 -6.41 7.05
C ARG A 59 1.17 -6.43 8.55
N GLU A 60 0.13 -6.08 9.29
CA GLU A 60 0.18 -5.93 10.76
C GLU A 60 1.29 -4.94 11.14
N GLU A 61 2.41 -5.44 11.67
CA GLU A 61 3.60 -4.67 12.06
C GLU A 61 4.84 -5.01 11.21
N ARG A 62 4.71 -5.88 10.20
CA ARG A 62 5.82 -6.25 9.32
C ARG A 62 5.77 -5.44 8.04
N VAL A 63 6.85 -4.70 7.79
CA VAL A 63 7.10 -3.99 6.55
C VAL A 63 7.92 -4.89 5.63
N ARG A 64 7.38 -5.22 4.46
CA ARG A 64 8.10 -5.94 3.40
C ARG A 64 8.40 -4.98 2.27
N LEU A 65 9.65 -4.98 1.85
CA LEU A 65 10.11 -4.21 0.71
C LEU A 65 10.36 -5.15 -0.47
N THR A 66 9.85 -4.77 -1.63
CA THR A 66 9.93 -5.57 -2.86
C THR A 66 10.45 -4.73 -4.00
N CYS A 67 11.44 -5.26 -4.71
CA CYS A 67 11.99 -4.62 -5.91
C CYS A 67 11.00 -4.72 -7.08
N PRO A 68 11.09 -3.82 -8.08
CA PRO A 68 10.16 -3.76 -9.20
C PRO A 68 10.10 -5.07 -10.01
N ASN A 69 11.22 -5.79 -10.13
CA ASN A 69 11.27 -7.05 -10.86
C ASN A 69 10.44 -8.16 -10.16
N CYS A 70 10.67 -8.36 -8.86
CA CYS A 70 9.92 -9.36 -8.11
C CYS A 70 8.43 -9.01 -7.97
N TRP A 71 8.11 -7.72 -7.81
CA TRP A 71 6.72 -7.26 -7.78
C TRP A 71 6.01 -7.51 -9.12
N GLY A 72 6.70 -7.30 -10.26
CA GLY A 72 6.18 -7.62 -11.58
C GLY A 72 5.75 -9.09 -11.69
N THR A 73 6.64 -10.00 -11.27
CA THR A 73 6.37 -11.44 -11.25
C THR A 73 5.18 -11.79 -10.36
N ILE A 74 5.11 -11.23 -9.15
CA ILE A 74 3.99 -11.44 -8.22
C ILE A 74 2.68 -10.94 -8.82
N SER A 75 2.69 -9.76 -9.42
CA SER A 75 1.51 -9.14 -10.04
C SER A 75 0.97 -10.00 -11.19
N GLU A 76 1.85 -10.57 -12.00
CA GLU A 76 1.47 -11.48 -13.08
C GLU A 76 0.86 -12.78 -12.54
N VAL A 77 1.50 -13.39 -11.53
CA VAL A 77 0.96 -14.58 -10.85
C VAL A 77 -0.40 -14.28 -10.23
N LEU A 78 -0.57 -13.16 -9.54
CA LEU A 78 -1.83 -12.77 -8.90
C LEU A 78 -2.95 -12.51 -9.92
N LYS A 79 -2.64 -11.88 -11.05
CA LYS A 79 -3.60 -11.69 -12.15
C LYS A 79 -4.04 -13.03 -12.74
N ASN A 80 -3.11 -13.95 -12.91
CA ASN A 80 -3.40 -15.29 -13.43
C ASN A 80 -4.11 -16.18 -12.39
N SER A 81 -3.98 -15.88 -11.10
CA SER A 81 -4.58 -16.63 -9.99
C SER A 81 -6.00 -16.17 -9.63
N ASN A 82 -6.62 -15.25 -10.39
CA ASN A 82 -8.02 -14.83 -10.17
C ASN A 82 -9.06 -15.90 -10.61
N VAL A 83 -8.70 -17.18 -10.46
CA VAL A 83 -9.57 -18.34 -10.62
C VAL A 83 -9.85 -18.87 -9.21
N LYS A 84 -11.13 -18.73 -8.80
CA LYS A 84 -11.81 -19.33 -7.64
C LYS A 84 -11.67 -18.61 -6.29
N ASN A 85 -12.59 -17.68 -6.08
CA ASN A 85 -13.46 -17.75 -4.90
C ASN A 85 -14.88 -17.38 -5.36
N SER A 86 -15.59 -18.41 -5.81
CA SER A 86 -17.04 -18.42 -6.02
C SER A 86 -17.71 -19.06 -4.82
#